data_AF-A0A167SH99-F1
#
_entry.id   AF-A0A167SH99-F1
#
_cell.length_a   1.000
_cell.length_b   1.000
_cell.length_c   1.000
_cell.angle_alpha   90.00
_cell.angle_beta   90.00
_cell.angle_gamma   90.00
#
_symmetry.space_group_name_H-M   'P 1'
#
loop_
_entity.id
_entity.type
_entity.pdbx_description
1 polymer ?
#
loop_
_entity_poly.entity_id
_entity_poly.type
_entity_poly.pdbx_seq_one_letter_code
_entity_poly.pdbx_strand_id
1 'polypeptide(L)'
;MDLHLLWANDGRLFIKPLSRFLLNPEFWSKKLSCEEPTKCKDHRPTPNTSGSPRTTNSTEPLCDRRSLRSCAMGFLYTYACLISYESDFRIANENNLLPCRSNGSTFSWEDWKKFVSEILAHYNKDDIHPRFHRAELRLARLNTIHRFTQLPLLEPYFRDWRNFGSVFRDNLTWLASATVFVALVLTAMQVGLATDQLKGSKSFMAASYGFTVFAILGPLCAFGLIILGVLHHLLKELPWLLRGEPTPLKSPPVSARSMSQV
;
A
#
# COMPACT_ATOMS: atom_id res chain seq x y z
N MET A 1 -1.96 4.46 -8.54
CA MET A 1 -0.68 5.07 -8.08
C MET A 1 0.29 4.08 -7.47
N ASP A 2 -0.25 3.13 -6.71
CA ASP A 2 -0.15 3.34 -5.26
C ASP A 2 1.07 2.71 -4.60
N LEU A 3 1.75 1.86 -5.36
CA LEU A 3 2.95 1.14 -4.94
C LEU A 3 4.27 1.73 -5.45
N HIS A 4 4.22 2.80 -6.26
CA HIS A 4 5.45 3.46 -6.73
C HIS A 4 6.16 4.17 -5.57
N LEU A 5 7.46 3.92 -5.41
CA LEU A 5 8.36 4.38 -4.33
C LEU A 5 8.02 3.81 -2.94
N LEU A 6 7.69 2.51 -2.87
CA LEU A 6 7.55 1.82 -1.59
C LEU A 6 8.81 1.00 -1.26
N TRP A 7 9.30 1.17 -0.03
CA TRP A 7 10.42 0.39 0.50
C TRP A 7 9.92 -0.73 1.41
N ALA A 8 10.25 -1.98 1.08
CA ALA A 8 9.99 -3.11 1.95
C ALA A 8 11.16 -3.37 2.91
N ASN A 9 10.84 -3.97 4.06
CA ASN A 9 11.82 -4.23 5.12
C ASN A 9 12.91 -5.23 4.72
N ASP A 10 12.70 -5.99 3.65
CA ASP A 10 13.66 -6.93 3.06
C ASP A 10 14.64 -6.25 2.09
N GLY A 11 14.64 -4.92 2.03
CA GLY A 11 15.54 -4.13 1.18
C GLY A 11 15.05 -3.98 -0.26
N ARG A 12 13.81 -4.39 -0.58
CA ARG A 12 13.24 -4.22 -1.92
C ARG A 12 12.59 -2.86 -2.09
N LEU A 13 12.88 -2.20 -3.20
CA LEU A 13 12.22 -0.96 -3.62
C LEU A 13 11.25 -1.25 -4.76
N PHE A 14 9.97 -0.92 -4.57
CA PHE A 14 8.95 -1.06 -5.59
C PHE A 14 8.88 0.21 -6.44
N ILE A 15 9.28 0.09 -7.71
CA ILE A 15 9.19 1.15 -8.71
C ILE A 15 8.30 0.65 -9.84
N LYS A 16 7.21 1.36 -10.11
CA LYS A 16 6.40 1.10 -11.31
C LYS A 16 7.13 1.58 -12.56
N PRO A 17 7.20 0.78 -13.64
CA PRO A 17 7.84 1.19 -14.90
C PRO A 17 7.14 2.39 -15.52
N LEU A 18 7.92 3.23 -16.21
CA LEU A 18 7.43 4.41 -16.91
C LEU A 18 6.66 3.98 -18.15
N SER A 19 5.40 4.37 -18.21
CA SER A 19 4.52 4.00 -19.31
C SER A 19 4.73 4.87 -20.54
N ARG A 20 4.77 4.25 -21.73
CA ARG A 20 4.88 4.93 -23.04
C ARG A 20 3.89 6.07 -23.26
N PHE A 21 2.65 5.92 -22.80
CA PHE A 21 1.61 6.93 -23.03
C PHE A 21 1.91 8.26 -22.32
N LEU A 22 2.64 8.24 -21.21
CA LEU A 22 3.06 9.46 -20.51
C LEU A 22 4.15 10.22 -21.27
N LEU A 23 4.82 9.57 -22.23
CA LEU A 23 5.81 10.19 -23.11
C LEU A 23 5.19 10.76 -24.39
N ASN A 24 3.90 10.52 -24.65
CA ASN A 24 3.23 10.98 -25.86
C ASN A 24 2.47 12.30 -25.61
N PRO A 25 2.87 13.44 -26.21
CA PRO A 25 2.18 14.72 -26.04
C PRO A 25 0.69 14.69 -26.41
N GLU A 26 0.29 13.88 -27.40
CA GLU A 26 -1.12 13.75 -27.80
C GLU A 26 -1.98 13.14 -26.69
N PHE A 27 -1.39 12.25 -25.88
CA PHE A 27 -2.08 11.69 -24.73
C PHE A 27 -2.36 12.79 -23.69
N TRP A 28 -1.39 13.68 -23.48
CA TRP A 28 -1.53 14.81 -22.56
C TRP A 28 -2.61 15.79 -23.01
N SER A 29 -2.65 16.14 -24.30
CA SER A 29 -3.70 17.03 -24.82
C SER A 29 -5.07 16.38 -24.75
N LYS A 30 -5.22 15.11 -25.15
CA LYS A 30 -6.52 14.44 -25.27
C LYS A 30 -7.10 13.94 -23.94
N LYS A 31 -6.26 13.52 -22.99
CA LYS A 31 -6.70 12.82 -21.76
C LYS A 31 -6.41 13.56 -20.46
N LEU A 32 -5.39 14.43 -20.45
CA LEU A 32 -4.94 15.11 -19.23
C LEU A 32 -5.14 16.63 -19.27
N SER A 33 -5.49 17.20 -20.42
CA SER A 33 -5.80 18.62 -20.55
C SER A 33 -7.32 18.85 -20.41
N CYS A 34 -7.67 19.93 -19.74
CA CYS A 34 -9.06 20.40 -19.66
C CYS A 34 -9.22 21.46 -20.75
N GLU A 35 -10.12 21.24 -21.70
CA GLU A 35 -10.37 22.18 -22.82
C GLU A 35 -11.05 23.47 -22.33
N GLU A 36 -11.70 23.45 -21.16
CA GLU A 36 -12.37 24.61 -20.57
C GLU A 36 -11.89 24.87 -19.13
N PRO A 37 -11.18 25.98 -18.86
CA PRO A 37 -10.75 26.36 -17.51
C PRO A 37 -11.92 26.70 -16.57
N THR A 38 -13.13 26.91 -17.11
CA THR A 38 -14.31 27.35 -16.36
C THR A 38 -15.02 26.24 -15.59
N LYS A 39 -14.81 24.97 -15.93
CA LYS A 39 -15.38 23.80 -15.23
C LYS A 39 -14.51 23.24 -14.11
N CYS A 40 -13.25 23.66 -14.03
CA CYS A 40 -12.31 23.19 -13.02
C CYS A 40 -11.96 24.29 -12.02
N LYS A 41 -12.97 24.81 -11.31
CA LYS A 41 -12.71 25.73 -10.20
C LYS A 41 -12.16 24.94 -9.02
N ASP A 42 -11.02 25.39 -8.52
CA ASP A 42 -10.44 24.90 -7.27
C ASP A 42 -11.41 25.18 -6.12
N HIS A 43 -11.98 24.14 -5.53
CA HIS A 43 -12.54 24.25 -4.18
C HIS A 43 -11.37 24.39 -3.20
N ARG A 44 -10.77 25.58 -3.14
CA ARG A 44 -10.02 26.00 -1.96
C ARG A 44 -11.06 26.48 -0.95
N PRO A 45 -11.21 25.86 0.23
CA PRO A 45 -12.04 26.45 1.26
C PRO A 45 -11.34 27.74 1.70
N THR A 46 -11.84 28.88 1.23
CA THR A 46 -11.45 30.19 1.74
C THR A 46 -11.99 30.32 3.16
N PRO A 47 -11.16 30.64 4.16
CA PRO A 47 -11.68 31.00 5.47
C PRO A 47 -12.28 32.39 5.36
N ASN A 48 -13.55 32.49 5.79
CA ASN A 48 -14.23 33.69 6.31
C ASN A 48 -15.06 34.52 5.29
N THR A 49 -16.38 34.51 5.47
CA THR A 49 -17.18 35.67 5.95
C THR A 49 -18.68 35.38 5.77
N SER A 50 -19.44 35.67 6.83
CA SER A 50 -20.89 35.57 7.02
C SER A 50 -21.82 35.84 5.83
N GLY A 51 -22.82 34.96 5.62
CA GLY A 51 -24.04 35.28 4.88
C GLY A 51 -24.81 34.09 4.27
N SER A 52 -25.93 33.73 4.91
CA SER A 52 -27.06 32.90 4.40
C SER A 52 -26.88 31.37 4.29
N PRO A 53 -27.78 30.56 4.89
CA PRO A 53 -27.83 29.12 4.66
C PRO A 53 -28.54 28.84 3.33
N ARG A 54 -27.80 28.43 2.31
CA ARG A 54 -28.36 27.72 1.16
C ARG A 54 -27.87 26.29 1.17
N THR A 55 -28.74 25.42 1.67
CA THR A 55 -28.75 23.98 1.46
C THR A 55 -28.81 23.68 -0.03
N THR A 56 -27.71 23.20 -0.60
CA THR A 56 -27.72 22.29 -1.75
C THR A 56 -26.58 21.29 -1.58
N ASN A 57 -26.96 20.07 -1.23
CA ASN A 57 -26.10 18.89 -1.27
C ASN A 57 -25.75 18.60 -2.73
N SER A 58 -24.60 19.10 -3.18
CA SER A 58 -23.99 18.69 -4.44
C SER A 58 -22.48 18.71 -4.25
N THR A 59 -21.93 17.55 -3.89
CA THR A 59 -20.50 17.25 -4.00
C THR A 59 -20.15 17.30 -5.49
N GLU A 60 -19.81 18.48 -6.01
CA GLU A 60 -19.36 18.63 -7.39
C GLU A 60 -18.04 17.86 -7.57
N PRO A 61 -17.88 17.09 -8.66
CA PRO A 61 -16.67 16.33 -8.91
C PRO A 61 -15.55 17.32 -9.25
N LEU A 62 -14.53 17.39 -8.38
CA LEU A 62 -13.20 17.89 -8.74
C LEU A 62 -12.87 17.33 -10.12
N CYS A 63 -12.52 18.19 -11.10
CA CYS A 63 -12.18 17.76 -12.45
C CYS A 63 -11.19 16.58 -12.42
N ASP A 64 -11.68 15.36 -12.63
CA ASP A 64 -10.87 14.13 -12.58
C ASP A 64 -9.64 14.23 -13.49
N ARG A 65 -9.74 14.97 -14.60
CA ARG A 65 -8.62 15.17 -15.52
C ARG A 65 -7.49 16.02 -14.93
N ARG A 66 -7.79 17.03 -14.11
CA ARG A 66 -6.76 17.87 -13.46
C ARG A 66 -6.03 17.05 -12.40
N SER A 67 -6.75 16.29 -11.58
CA SER A 67 -6.13 15.40 -10.58
C SER A 67 -5.29 14.30 -11.24
N LEU A 68 -5.73 13.76 -12.38
CA LEU A 68 -4.94 12.82 -13.20
C LEU A 68 -3.67 13.46 -13.77
N ARG A 69 -3.75 14.70 -14.29
CA ARG A 69 -2.58 15.46 -14.76
C ARG A 69 -1.59 15.70 -13.63
N SER A 70 -2.06 16.13 -12.46
CA SER A 70 -1.25 16.32 -11.26
C SER A 70 -0.59 15.02 -10.78
N CYS A 71 -1.28 13.88 -10.94
CA CYS A 71 -0.74 12.56 -10.63
C CYS A 71 0.35 12.13 -11.63
N ALA A 72 0.10 12.34 -12.93
CA ALA A 72 1.06 12.06 -14.00
C ALA A 72 2.32 12.90 -13.87
N MET A 73 2.18 14.21 -13.60
CA MET A 73 3.32 15.11 -13.41
C MET A 73 4.14 14.73 -12.18
N GLY A 74 3.49 14.42 -11.05
CA GLY A 74 4.17 13.93 -9.86
C GLY A 74 4.96 12.64 -10.11
N PHE A 75 4.42 11.73 -10.91
CA PHE A 75 5.10 10.49 -11.29
C PHE A 75 6.27 10.70 -12.26
N LEU A 76 6.16 11.64 -13.20
CA LEU A 76 7.30 11.99 -14.07
C LEU A 76 8.42 12.67 -13.28
N TYR A 77 8.05 13.52 -12.33
CA TYR A 77 9.01 14.18 -11.46
C TYR A 77 9.79 13.19 -10.59
N THR A 78 9.14 12.16 -10.03
CA THR A 78 9.87 11.13 -9.26
C THR A 78 10.90 10.41 -10.12
N TYR A 79 10.58 10.16 -11.39
CA TYR A 79 11.52 9.59 -12.35
C TYR A 79 12.69 10.53 -12.67
N ALA A 80 12.42 11.83 -12.83
CA ALA A 80 13.46 12.84 -13.02
C ALA A 80 14.45 12.89 -11.83
N CYS A 81 13.94 12.76 -10.59
CA CYS A 81 14.80 12.70 -9.41
C CYS A 81 15.55 11.36 -9.29
N LEU A 82 14.89 10.25 -9.60
CA LEU A 82 15.47 8.91 -9.49
C LEU A 82 16.60 8.67 -10.49
N ILE A 83 16.49 9.26 -11.69
CA ILE A 83 17.44 9.09 -12.79
C ILE A 83 18.18 10.42 -13.00
N SER A 84 18.99 10.78 -12.01
CA SER A 84 19.77 12.03 -12.03
C SER A 84 21.11 11.86 -12.77
N TYR A 85 21.70 10.66 -12.70
CA TYR A 85 22.99 10.37 -13.30
C TYR A 85 22.90 9.33 -14.41
N GLU A 86 23.91 9.30 -15.28
CA GLU A 86 24.00 8.33 -16.38
C GLU A 86 24.10 6.88 -15.88
N SER A 87 24.73 6.68 -14.71
CA SER A 87 24.73 5.37 -14.02
C SER A 87 23.31 4.90 -13.70
N ASP A 88 22.46 5.80 -13.19
CA ASP A 88 21.09 5.49 -12.83
C ASP A 88 20.26 5.20 -14.07
N PHE A 89 20.54 5.93 -15.17
CA PHE A 89 19.90 5.70 -16.47
C PHE A 89 20.21 4.32 -17.03
N ARG A 90 21.47 3.87 -16.91
CA ARG A 90 21.86 2.52 -17.33
C ARG A 90 21.15 1.46 -16.49
N ILE A 91 21.11 1.62 -15.17
CA ILE A 91 20.39 0.71 -14.26
C ILE A 91 18.89 0.69 -14.58
N ALA A 92 18.29 1.85 -14.86
CA ALA A 92 16.88 1.95 -15.22
C ALA A 92 16.56 1.23 -16.53
N ASN A 93 17.45 1.29 -17.52
CA ASN A 93 17.31 0.54 -18.77
C ASN A 93 17.48 -0.97 -18.56
N GLU A 94 18.49 -1.39 -17.79
CA GLU A 94 18.71 -2.81 -17.46
C GLU A 94 17.49 -3.43 -16.76
N ASN A 95 16.83 -2.66 -15.88
CA ASN A 95 15.63 -3.09 -15.16
C ASN A 95 14.33 -2.83 -15.94
N ASN A 96 14.40 -2.42 -17.21
CA ASN A 96 13.25 -2.12 -18.06
C ASN A 96 12.26 -1.11 -17.42
N LEU A 97 12.78 -0.17 -16.63
CA LEU A 97 11.99 0.89 -15.99
C LEU A 97 11.61 1.98 -16.98
N LEU A 98 12.41 2.17 -18.04
CA LEU A 98 12.12 3.09 -19.13
C LEU A 98 11.53 2.31 -20.31
N PRO A 99 10.51 2.85 -20.99
CA PRO A 99 9.92 2.17 -22.12
C PRO A 99 10.84 2.23 -23.35
N CYS A 100 10.91 1.14 -24.10
CA CYS A 100 11.54 1.17 -25.43
C CYS A 100 10.78 2.14 -26.35
N ARG A 101 11.44 2.68 -27.38
CA ARG A 101 10.80 3.50 -28.40
C ARG A 101 9.99 2.63 -29.38
N SER A 102 9.14 3.24 -30.21
CA SER A 102 8.25 2.54 -31.17
C SER A 102 8.98 1.63 -32.17
N ASN A 103 10.24 1.94 -32.46
CA ASN A 103 11.17 1.19 -33.31
C ASN A 103 11.90 0.05 -32.57
N GLY A 104 11.62 -0.19 -31.29
CA GLY A 104 12.30 -1.19 -30.47
C GLY A 104 13.65 -0.75 -29.90
N SER A 105 14.13 0.46 -30.20
CA SER A 105 15.40 0.96 -29.64
C SER A 105 15.23 1.42 -28.19
N THR A 106 16.31 1.34 -27.42
CA THR A 106 16.38 1.93 -26.09
C THR A 106 16.34 3.45 -26.17
N PHE A 107 15.95 4.08 -25.06
CA PHE A 107 15.99 5.52 -24.93
C PHE A 107 17.44 5.99 -24.82
N SER A 108 17.81 7.11 -25.44
CA SER A 108 19.17 7.68 -25.31
C SER A 108 19.27 8.59 -24.09
N TRP A 109 20.47 8.71 -23.50
CA TRP A 109 20.72 9.62 -22.39
C TRP A 109 20.49 11.10 -22.77
N GLU A 110 20.81 11.48 -24.01
CA GLU A 110 20.59 12.85 -24.47
C GLU A 110 19.10 13.21 -24.57
N ASP A 111 18.30 12.26 -25.07
CA ASP A 111 16.84 12.41 -25.15
C ASP A 111 16.24 12.49 -23.74
N TRP A 112 16.81 11.76 -22.77
CA TRP A 112 16.42 11.83 -21.35
C TRP A 112 16.69 13.18 -20.74
N LYS A 113 17.87 13.75 -20.95
CA LYS A 113 18.17 15.09 -20.46
C LYS A 113 17.22 16.14 -21.03
N LYS A 114 16.91 16.07 -22.33
CA LYS A 114 15.95 17.00 -22.96
C LYS A 114 14.55 16.84 -22.35
N PHE A 115 14.07 15.61 -22.24
CA PHE A 115 12.78 15.29 -21.66
C PHE A 115 12.65 15.77 -20.19
N VAL A 116 13.65 15.47 -19.36
CA VAL A 116 13.68 15.91 -17.96
C VAL A 116 13.74 17.44 -17.87
N SER A 117 14.52 18.10 -18.74
CA SER A 117 14.55 19.56 -18.77
C SER A 117 13.19 20.17 -19.10
N GLU A 118 12.43 19.56 -20.02
CA GLU A 118 11.07 20.01 -20.35
C GLU A 118 10.09 19.81 -19.19
N ILE A 119 10.17 18.67 -18.48
CA ILE A 119 9.36 18.39 -17.29
C ILE A 119 9.64 19.42 -16.19
N LEU A 120 10.93 19.63 -15.89
CA LEU A 120 11.35 20.55 -14.82
C LEU A 120 11.00 22.00 -15.14
N ALA A 121 10.99 22.40 -16.41
CA ALA A 121 10.54 23.72 -16.83
C ALA A 121 9.04 23.95 -16.56
N HIS A 122 8.23 22.89 -16.63
CA HIS A 122 6.77 22.95 -16.39
C HIS A 122 6.38 22.46 -14.98
N TYR A 123 7.37 22.25 -14.12
CA TYR A 123 7.14 21.76 -12.77
C TYR A 123 6.67 22.89 -11.85
N ASN A 124 5.48 22.70 -11.27
CA ASN A 124 4.97 23.55 -10.20
C ASN A 124 4.56 22.67 -9.01
N LYS A 125 5.03 23.02 -7.81
CA LYS A 125 4.79 22.25 -6.59
C LYS A 125 3.31 22.14 -6.25
N ASP A 126 2.55 23.21 -6.50
CA ASP A 126 1.13 23.29 -6.17
C ASP A 126 0.25 22.44 -7.12
N ASP A 127 0.77 22.10 -8.31
CA ASP A 127 0.06 21.32 -9.31
C ASP A 127 0.32 19.80 -9.19
N ILE A 128 0.98 19.35 -8.12
CA ILE A 128 1.34 17.94 -7.91
C ILE A 128 0.41 17.28 -6.92
N HIS A 129 -0.01 16.05 -7.25
CA HIS A 129 -0.87 15.29 -6.36
C HIS A 129 -0.17 15.05 -4.99
N PRO A 130 -0.84 15.29 -3.84
CA PRO A 130 -0.24 15.20 -2.50
C PRO A 130 0.49 13.89 -2.20
N ARG A 131 0.10 12.80 -2.87
CA ARG A 131 0.80 11.51 -2.83
C ARG A 131 2.30 11.64 -3.11
N PHE A 132 2.70 12.40 -4.11
CA PHE A 132 4.10 12.49 -4.57
C PHE A 132 4.94 13.50 -3.79
N HIS A 133 4.30 14.32 -2.93
CA HIS A 133 5.04 15.12 -1.95
C HIS A 133 5.72 14.24 -0.90
N ARG A 134 5.18 13.04 -0.66
CA ARG A 134 5.75 12.04 0.21
C ARG A 134 6.49 11.06 -0.69
N ALA A 135 7.81 11.14 -0.71
CA ALA A 135 8.66 10.33 -1.58
C ALA A 135 8.65 8.84 -1.15
N GLU A 136 9.75 8.35 -0.60
CA GLU A 136 9.83 6.97 -0.10
C GLU A 136 8.91 6.75 1.10
N LEU A 137 7.98 5.80 0.96
CA LEU A 137 7.16 5.37 2.09
C LEU A 137 7.53 3.92 2.44
N ARG A 138 7.97 3.72 3.69
CA ARG A 138 8.23 2.36 4.19
C ARG A 138 6.93 1.60 4.27
N LEU A 139 6.85 0.47 3.55
CA LEU A 139 5.67 -0.36 3.48
C LEU A 139 5.25 -0.86 4.87
N ALA A 140 6.21 -1.13 5.76
CA ALA A 140 5.91 -1.50 7.14
C ALA A 140 5.19 -0.39 7.92
N ARG A 141 5.61 0.88 7.77
CA ARG A 141 4.93 2.00 8.44
C ARG A 141 3.53 2.19 7.87
N LEU A 142 3.39 2.07 6.56
CA LEU A 142 2.08 2.15 5.90
C LEU A 142 1.15 1.03 6.38
N ASN A 143 1.66 -0.20 6.48
CA ASN A 143 0.90 -1.35 6.95
C ASN A 143 0.49 -1.21 8.42
N THR A 144 1.39 -0.68 9.27
CA THR A 144 1.10 -0.36 10.67
C THR A 144 0.02 0.72 10.77
N ILE A 145 0.14 1.82 10.02
CA ILE A 145 -0.88 2.89 10.01
C ILE A 145 -2.22 2.33 9.52
N HIS A 146 -2.23 1.57 8.43
CA HIS A 146 -3.44 0.94 7.92
C HIS A 146 -4.10 0.04 8.98
N ARG A 147 -3.29 -0.78 9.67
CA ARG A 147 -3.76 -1.64 10.77
C ARG A 147 -4.38 -0.87 11.92
N PHE A 148 -3.90 0.34 12.23
CA PHE A 148 -4.42 1.15 13.33
C PHE A 148 -5.53 2.14 12.92
N THR A 149 -5.70 2.43 11.63
CA THR A 149 -6.62 3.46 11.14
C THR A 149 -7.79 2.91 10.33
N GLN A 150 -7.70 1.69 9.79
CA GLN A 150 -8.75 1.09 8.97
C GLN A 150 -9.14 -0.28 9.54
N LEU A 151 -10.44 -0.46 9.83
CA LEU A 151 -11.04 -1.77 10.10
C LEU A 151 -11.33 -2.44 8.74
N PRO A 152 -10.78 -3.62 8.42
CA PRO A 152 -10.42 -4.72 9.31
C PRO A 152 -8.93 -4.76 9.71
N LEU A 153 -8.66 -5.01 11.01
CA LEU A 153 -7.32 -5.06 11.62
C LEU A 153 -6.37 -6.16 11.07
N LEU A 154 -6.86 -6.99 10.15
CA LEU A 154 -6.16 -8.14 9.58
C LEU A 154 -5.88 -8.00 8.08
N GLU A 155 -6.39 -6.96 7.42
CA GLU A 155 -6.18 -6.74 5.99
C GLU A 155 -4.96 -5.81 5.80
N PRO A 156 -3.82 -6.30 5.28
CA PRO A 156 -2.68 -5.45 4.98
C PRO A 156 -2.97 -4.56 3.77
N TYR A 157 -2.46 -3.33 3.75
CA TYR A 157 -2.61 -2.41 2.60
C TYR A 157 -2.05 -3.01 1.28
N PHE A 158 -1.00 -3.82 1.36
CA PHE A 158 -0.47 -4.59 0.25
C PHE A 158 -0.10 -6.00 0.73
N ARG A 159 -0.81 -7.01 0.23
CA ARG A 159 -0.57 -8.42 0.53
C ARG A 159 0.43 -8.97 -0.48
N ASP A 160 1.73 -8.83 -0.21
CA ASP A 160 2.73 -9.57 -1.00
C ASP A 160 2.56 -11.06 -0.71
N TRP A 161 1.97 -11.80 -1.66
CA TRP A 161 1.65 -13.22 -1.54
C TRP A 161 2.86 -14.08 -1.15
N ARG A 162 4.08 -13.60 -1.44
CA ARG A 162 5.35 -14.28 -1.12
C ARG A 162 5.82 -14.08 0.33
N ASN A 163 5.25 -13.13 1.07
CA ASN A 163 5.70 -12.77 2.42
C ASN A 163 4.88 -13.39 3.56
N PHE A 164 3.99 -14.35 3.27
CA PHE A 164 3.30 -15.11 4.31
C PHE A 164 4.29 -15.72 5.33
N GLY A 165 5.46 -16.17 4.84
CA GLY A 165 6.53 -16.68 5.70
C GLY A 165 7.14 -15.64 6.65
N SER A 166 7.21 -14.36 6.26
CA SER A 166 7.73 -13.28 7.12
C SER A 166 6.72 -12.88 8.20
N VAL A 167 5.44 -12.77 7.86
CA VAL A 167 4.37 -12.49 8.84
C VAL A 167 4.22 -13.66 9.82
N PHE A 168 4.33 -14.88 9.32
CA PHE A 168 4.31 -16.09 10.14
C PHE A 168 5.55 -16.18 11.03
N ARG A 169 6.75 -15.88 10.52
CA ARG A 169 7.98 -15.84 11.33
C ARG A 169 7.93 -14.76 12.39
N ASP A 170 7.57 -13.53 12.04
CA ASP A 170 7.55 -12.43 13.01
C ASP A 170 6.51 -12.68 14.12
N ASN A 171 5.33 -13.18 13.77
CA ASN A 171 4.32 -13.58 14.76
C ASN A 171 4.75 -14.83 15.56
N LEU A 172 5.38 -15.82 14.92
CA LEU A 172 5.90 -17.01 15.60
C LEU A 172 7.05 -16.67 16.54
N THR A 173 7.93 -15.75 16.17
CA THR A 173 9.04 -15.33 17.03
C THR A 173 8.49 -14.67 18.29
N TRP A 174 7.52 -13.76 18.15
CA TRP A 174 6.85 -13.17 19.31
C TRP A 174 6.11 -14.21 20.16
N LEU A 175 5.34 -15.12 19.53
CA LEU A 175 4.64 -16.21 20.21
C LEU A 175 5.60 -17.17 20.91
N ALA A 176 6.71 -17.53 20.27
CA ALA A 176 7.73 -18.41 20.82
C ALA A 176 8.44 -17.74 22.00
N SER A 177 8.83 -16.47 21.89
CA SER A 177 9.41 -15.72 23.00
C SER A 177 8.44 -15.62 24.18
N ALA A 178 7.16 -15.33 23.94
CA ALA A 178 6.14 -15.32 24.98
C ALA A 178 5.95 -16.70 25.62
N THR A 179 5.94 -17.76 24.81
CA THR A 179 5.82 -19.15 25.30
C THR A 179 7.01 -19.55 26.16
N VAL A 180 8.24 -19.22 25.72
CA VAL A 180 9.47 -19.47 26.47
C VAL A 180 9.45 -18.70 27.79
N PHE A 181 9.04 -17.43 27.78
CA PHE A 181 8.91 -16.64 29.00
C PHE A 181 7.88 -17.24 29.97
N VAL A 182 6.70 -17.62 29.49
CA VAL A 182 5.67 -18.28 30.30
C VAL A 182 6.19 -19.61 30.86
N ALA A 183 6.89 -20.42 30.06
CA ALA A 183 7.48 -21.66 30.50
C ALA A 183 8.54 -21.42 31.60
N LEU A 184 9.39 -20.40 31.46
CA LEU A 184 10.37 -20.01 32.49
C LEU A 184 9.70 -19.57 33.80
N VAL A 185 8.58 -18.84 33.72
CA VAL A 185 7.82 -18.47 34.93
C VAL A 185 7.20 -19.71 35.57
N LEU A 186 6.63 -20.63 34.77
CA LEU A 186 6.06 -21.89 35.28
C LEU A 186 7.13 -22.76 35.95
N THR A 187 8.35 -22.85 35.42
CA THR A 187 9.42 -23.62 36.06
C THR A 187 9.87 -22.99 37.37
N ALA A 188 10.01 -21.66 37.45
CA ALA A 188 10.30 -20.98 38.71
C ALA A 188 9.19 -21.20 39.75
N MET A 189 7.93 -21.23 39.29
CA MET A 189 6.78 -21.47 40.15
C MET A 189 6.73 -22.90 40.67
N GLN A 190 7.12 -23.89 39.85
CA GLN A 190 7.29 -25.29 40.27
C GLN A 190 8.32 -25.41 41.41
N VAL A 191 9.45 -24.69 41.31
CA VAL A 191 10.47 -24.64 42.38
C VAL A 191 9.91 -23.99 43.66
N GLY A 192 9.12 -22.92 43.53
CA GLY A 192 8.46 -22.28 44.66
C GLY A 192 7.47 -23.21 45.37
N LEU A 193 6.67 -23.96 44.61
CA LEU A 193 5.70 -24.94 45.15
C LEU A 193 6.38 -26.16 45.80
N ALA A 194 7.63 -26.45 45.45
CA ALA A 194 8.42 -27.51 46.07
C ALA A 194 9.02 -27.10 47.43
N THR A 195 9.02 -25.80 47.78
CA THR A 195 9.57 -25.29 49.03
C THR A 195 8.50 -25.22 50.11
N ASP A 196 8.75 -25.79 51.30
CA ASP A 196 7.76 -25.87 52.38
C ASP A 196 7.23 -24.51 52.86
N GLN A 197 8.06 -23.46 52.81
CA GLN A 197 7.66 -22.10 53.19
C GLN A 197 6.60 -21.50 52.24
N LEU A 198 6.72 -21.71 50.93
CA LEU A 198 5.80 -21.14 49.94
C LEU A 198 4.60 -22.05 49.68
N LYS A 199 4.80 -23.37 49.73
CA LYS A 199 3.75 -24.38 49.60
C LYS A 199 2.66 -24.24 50.67
N GLY A 200 3.03 -23.84 51.89
CA GLY A 200 2.09 -23.59 52.98
C GLY A 200 1.22 -22.34 52.80
N SER A 201 1.60 -21.43 51.90
CA SER A 201 0.89 -20.15 51.72
C SER A 201 -0.26 -20.28 50.70
N LYS A 202 -1.50 -20.09 51.17
CA LYS A 202 -2.71 -20.19 50.33
C LYS A 202 -2.72 -19.17 49.18
N SER A 203 -2.15 -17.98 49.40
CA SER A 203 -2.05 -16.93 48.37
C SER A 203 -1.15 -17.34 47.21
N PHE A 204 -0.02 -18.01 47.49
CA PHE A 204 0.90 -18.46 46.44
C PHE A 204 0.31 -19.63 45.66
N MET A 205 -0.32 -20.58 46.35
CA MET A 205 -1.04 -21.70 45.71
C MET A 205 -2.13 -21.20 44.74
N ALA A 206 -2.91 -20.19 45.14
CA ALA A 206 -3.95 -19.61 44.30
C ALA A 206 -3.36 -18.90 43.06
N ALA A 207 -2.28 -18.12 43.23
CA ALA A 207 -1.57 -17.48 42.12
C ALA A 207 -1.00 -18.52 41.14
N SER A 208 -0.42 -19.60 41.66
CA SER A 208 0.11 -20.70 40.85
C SER A 208 -0.94 -21.42 40.04
N TYR A 209 -2.09 -21.70 40.65
CA TYR A 209 -3.21 -22.29 39.96
C TYR A 209 -3.73 -21.39 38.83
N GLY A 210 -3.97 -20.10 39.12
CA GLY A 210 -4.46 -19.14 38.14
C GLY A 210 -3.52 -18.96 36.95
N PHE A 211 -2.22 -18.83 37.20
CA PHE A 211 -1.22 -18.69 36.14
C PHE A 211 -1.09 -19.96 35.29
N THR A 212 -1.19 -21.15 35.89
CA THR A 212 -1.18 -22.42 35.15
C THR A 212 -2.39 -22.54 34.22
N VAL A 213 -3.58 -22.20 34.72
CA VAL A 213 -4.80 -22.18 33.90
C VAL A 213 -4.68 -21.19 32.74
N PHE A 214 -4.15 -19.99 33.01
CA PHE A 214 -3.87 -18.99 31.97
C PHE A 214 -2.87 -19.48 30.91
N ALA A 215 -1.78 -20.12 31.34
CA ALA A 215 -0.75 -20.63 30.44
C ALA A 215 -1.24 -21.76 29.50
N ILE A 216 -2.28 -22.49 29.91
CA ILE A 216 -2.92 -23.53 29.09
C ILE A 216 -3.99 -22.93 28.17
N LEU A 217 -4.95 -22.17 28.74
CA LEU A 217 -6.07 -21.62 28.00
C LEU A 217 -5.65 -20.50 27.05
N GLY A 218 -4.69 -19.66 27.43
CA GLY A 218 -4.24 -18.52 26.63
C GLY A 218 -3.81 -18.91 25.21
N PRO A 219 -2.83 -19.83 25.05
CA PRO A 219 -2.44 -20.33 23.74
C PRO A 219 -3.58 -21.01 22.98
N LEU A 220 -4.39 -21.85 23.64
CA LEU A 220 -5.53 -22.53 23.01
C LEU A 220 -6.56 -21.56 22.44
N CYS A 221 -6.93 -20.52 23.21
CA CYS A 221 -7.81 -19.46 22.76
C CYS A 221 -7.20 -18.67 21.60
N ALA A 222 -5.91 -18.31 21.69
CA ALA A 222 -5.22 -17.58 20.61
C ALA A 222 -5.21 -18.38 19.30
N PHE A 223 -4.85 -19.66 19.35
CA PHE A 223 -4.89 -20.55 18.18
C PHE A 223 -6.32 -20.72 17.66
N GLY A 224 -7.31 -20.91 18.54
CA GLY A 224 -8.72 -21.02 18.18
C GLY A 224 -9.24 -19.78 17.44
N LEU A 225 -8.91 -18.58 17.92
CA LEU A 225 -9.29 -17.32 17.27
C LEU A 225 -8.64 -17.17 15.89
N ILE A 226 -7.38 -17.61 15.72
CA ILE A 226 -6.71 -17.59 14.42
C ILE A 226 -7.43 -18.52 13.44
N ILE A 227 -7.72 -19.76 13.84
CA ILE A 227 -8.43 -20.74 13.00
C ILE A 227 -9.82 -20.22 12.64
N LEU A 228 -10.54 -19.66 13.61
CA LEU A 228 -11.88 -19.09 13.37
C LEU A 228 -11.82 -17.92 12.40
N GLY A 229 -10.82 -17.04 12.51
CA GLY A 229 -10.62 -15.94 11.57
C GLY A 229 -10.31 -16.41 10.15
N VAL A 230 -9.46 -17.42 10.01
CA VAL A 230 -9.18 -18.06 8.71
C VAL A 230 -10.43 -18.72 8.14
N LEU A 231 -11.18 -19.45 8.96
CA LEU A 231 -12.42 -20.10 8.54
C LEU A 231 -13.47 -19.07 8.12
N HIS A 232 -13.63 -17.97 8.86
CA HIS A 232 -14.53 -16.88 8.50
C HIS A 232 -14.13 -16.25 7.15
N HIS A 233 -12.85 -16.02 6.92
CA HIS A 233 -12.35 -15.51 5.64
C HIS A 233 -12.63 -16.51 4.51
N LEU A 234 -12.31 -17.79 4.70
CA LEU A 234 -12.59 -18.84 3.72
C LEU A 234 -14.08 -18.98 3.44
N LEU A 235 -14.95 -18.95 4.46
CA LEU A 235 -16.42 -18.99 4.30
C LEU A 235 -16.95 -17.78 3.54
N LYS A 236 -16.33 -16.60 3.69
CA LYS A 236 -16.68 -15.40 2.93
C LYS A 236 -16.25 -15.51 1.45
N GLU A 237 -15.10 -16.12 1.18
CA GLU A 237 -14.57 -16.32 -0.18
C GLU A 237 -15.20 -17.54 -0.89
N LEU A 238 -15.72 -18.52 -0.15
CA LEU A 238 -16.34 -19.73 -0.67
C LEU A 238 -17.52 -19.48 -1.63
N PRO A 239 -18.49 -18.57 -1.36
CA PRO A 239 -19.56 -18.26 -2.30
C PRO A 239 -19.05 -17.56 -3.57
N TRP A 240 -17.88 -16.92 -3.55
CA TRP A 240 -17.24 -16.37 -4.74
C TRP A 240 -16.50 -17.45 -5.56
N LEU A 241 -15.94 -18.47 -4.91
CA LEU A 241 -15.30 -19.62 -5.56
C LEU A 241 -16.29 -20.65 -6.13
N LEU A 242 -17.40 -20.90 -5.43
CA LEU A 242 -18.44 -21.86 -5.86
C LEU A 242 -19.35 -21.29 -6.96
N ARG A 243 -19.53 -19.98 -6.98
CA ARG A 243 -20.10 -19.29 -8.13
C ARG A 243 -18.98 -19.22 -9.15
N GLY A 244 -18.88 -20.21 -10.04
CA GLY A 244 -17.88 -20.30 -11.11
C GLY A 244 -17.98 -19.18 -12.16
N GLU A 245 -18.19 -17.95 -11.71
CA GLU A 245 -18.08 -16.74 -12.48
C GLU A 245 -16.59 -16.58 -12.83
N PRO A 246 -16.25 -16.52 -14.12
CA PRO A 246 -14.90 -16.20 -14.52
C PRO A 246 -14.53 -14.88 -13.86
N THR A 247 -13.37 -14.87 -13.22
CA THR A 247 -12.71 -13.65 -12.73
C THR A 247 -12.98 -12.47 -13.67
N PRO A 248 -13.44 -11.30 -13.18
CA PRO A 248 -13.45 -10.07 -13.97
C PRO A 248 -12.02 -9.51 -14.11
N LEU A 249 -11.04 -10.38 -14.33
CA LEU A 249 -9.64 -10.09 -14.63
C LEU A 249 -9.33 -10.52 -16.07
N LYS A 250 -10.24 -10.19 -16.98
CA LYS A 250 -9.90 -9.85 -18.36
C LYS A 250 -11.02 -8.99 -18.94
N SER A 251 -11.14 -7.73 -18.49
CA SER A 251 -11.62 -6.71 -19.41
C SER A 251 -10.51 -6.46 -20.42
N PRO A 252 -10.60 -6.91 -21.69
CA PRO A 252 -9.75 -6.36 -22.73
C PRO A 252 -10.00 -4.85 -22.80
N PRO A 253 -8.99 -4.03 -23.15
CA PRO A 253 -9.22 -2.62 -23.38
C PRO A 253 -10.31 -2.46 -24.44
N VAL A 254 -11.40 -1.78 -24.07
CA VAL A 254 -12.42 -1.28 -24.97
C VAL A 254 -11.75 -0.29 -25.90
N SER A 255 -11.32 -0.75 -27.07
CA SER A 255 -11.12 0.05 -28.29
C SER A 255 -10.67 -0.85 -29.45
N ALA A 256 -11.58 -1.64 -30.01
CA ALA A 256 -11.46 -2.15 -31.38
C ALA A 256 -12.82 -2.66 -31.87
N ARG A 257 -13.79 -1.77 -32.06
CA ARG A 257 -14.97 -2.02 -32.90
C ARG A 257 -15.65 -0.70 -33.25
N SER A 258 -15.15 -0.07 -34.30
CA SER A 258 -15.89 0.88 -35.14
C SER A 258 -14.93 1.39 -36.23
N MET A 259 -14.62 0.54 -37.21
CA MET A 259 -14.26 0.98 -38.56
C MET A 259 -14.35 -0.22 -39.50
N SER A 260 -15.59 -0.60 -39.76
CA SER A 260 -15.99 -1.38 -40.93
C SER A 260 -17.44 -1.03 -41.23
N GLN A 261 -17.66 0.11 -41.87
CA GLN A 261 -18.68 0.33 -42.89
C GLN A 261 -18.74 1.82 -43.25
N VAL A 262 -18.62 2.05 -44.56
CA VAL A 262 -18.73 3.29 -45.35
C VAL A 262 -17.52 4.21 -45.28
#